data_AF-A0A3M1DLU4-F1
#
_entry.id   AF-A0A3M1DLU4-F1
#
_cell.length_a   1.000
_cell.length_b   1.000
_cell.length_c   1.000
_cell.angle_alpha   90.00
_cell.angle_beta   90.00
_cell.angle_gamma   90.00
#
_symmetry.space_group_name_H-M   'P 1'
#
loop_
_entity.id
_entity.type
_entity.pdbx_description
1 polymer ?
#
loop_
_entity_poly.entity_id
_entity_poly.type
_entity_poly.pdbx_seq_one_letter_code
_entity_poly.pdbx_strand_id
1 'polypeptide(L)'
;MGCVRGQVSVEYLVIIAFTFAILVPALYFFSAFSQDSSSNVAAAQNVRLGNEMIATSVKVVAQGSGSWLTLETTVPDGVKEINVSKDGKELVITFDSPYGETSAVFFSDLTLNASLSHGLGGSVFRSGAHAGLTKFRFTAQESGQVAIEERP
;
A
#
# COMPACT_ATOMS: atom_id res chain seq x y z
N MET A 1 20.00 -64.55 0.60
CA MET A 1 18.68 -63.99 0.27
C MET A 1 18.59 -62.56 0.79
N GLY A 2 19.38 -61.63 0.22
CA GLY A 2 19.51 -60.25 0.72
C GLY A 2 19.29 -59.14 -0.33
N CYS A 3 19.23 -59.47 -1.62
CA CYS A 3 19.17 -58.46 -2.69
C CYS A 3 17.81 -57.75 -2.83
N VAL A 4 16.69 -58.42 -2.52
CA VAL A 4 15.36 -57.86 -2.83
C VAL A 4 15.03 -56.63 -1.98
N ARG A 5 15.43 -56.62 -0.70
CA ARG A 5 15.18 -55.47 0.19
C ARG A 5 16.09 -54.28 -0.12
N GLY A 6 17.36 -54.54 -0.47
CA GLY A 6 18.30 -53.50 -0.87
C GLY A 6 17.91 -52.82 -2.19
N GLN A 7 17.47 -53.61 -3.18
CA GLN A 7 17.00 -53.09 -4.47
C GLN A 7 15.76 -52.19 -4.30
N VAL A 8 14.78 -52.64 -3.52
CA VAL A 8 13.56 -51.86 -3.25
C VAL A 8 13.88 -50.54 -2.54
N SER A 9 14.82 -50.53 -1.58
CA SER A 9 15.24 -49.29 -0.92
C SER A 9 15.89 -48.29 -1.89
N VAL A 10 16.66 -48.78 -2.88
CA VAL A 10 17.30 -47.92 -3.89
C VAL A 10 16.26 -47.32 -4.84
N GLU A 11 15.30 -48.11 -5.32
CA GLU A 11 14.21 -47.61 -6.17
C GLU A 11 13.39 -46.53 -5.45
N TYR A 12 13.12 -46.71 -4.15
CA TYR A 12 12.42 -45.72 -3.34
C TYR A 12 13.22 -44.42 -3.18
N LEU A 13 14.53 -44.51 -2.98
CA LEU A 13 15.41 -43.34 -2.94
C LEU A 13 15.43 -42.58 -4.27
N VAL A 14 15.40 -43.28 -5.40
CA VAL A 14 15.33 -42.65 -6.73
C VAL A 14 14.01 -41.91 -6.92
N ILE A 15 12.89 -42.50 -6.51
CA ILE A 15 11.57 -41.85 -6.56
C ILE A 15 11.54 -40.59 -5.70
N ILE A 16 12.09 -40.66 -4.47
CA ILE A 16 12.18 -39.51 -3.57
C ILE A 16 13.07 -38.42 -4.18
N ALA A 17 14.23 -38.78 -4.73
CA ALA A 17 15.14 -37.81 -5.34
C ALA A 17 14.49 -37.08 -6.52
N PHE A 18 13.78 -37.83 -7.38
CA PHE A 18 13.04 -37.24 -8.50
C PHE A 18 11.89 -36.34 -8.03
N THR A 19 11.20 -36.74 -6.96
CA THR A 19 10.16 -35.94 -6.33
C THR A 19 10.72 -34.61 -5.84
N PHE A 20 11.84 -34.62 -5.12
CA PHE A 20 12.50 -33.40 -4.66
C PHE A 20 13.03 -32.54 -5.81
N ALA A 21 13.55 -33.17 -6.88
CA ALA A 21 14.03 -32.44 -8.06
C ALA A 21 12.93 -31.60 -8.72
N ILE A 22 11.67 -32.04 -8.65
CA ILE A 22 10.51 -31.29 -9.13
C ILE A 22 9.99 -30.31 -8.06
N LEU A 23 9.95 -30.74 -6.80
CA LEU A 23 9.31 -30.00 -5.72
C LEU A 23 10.09 -28.73 -5.34
N VAL A 24 11.42 -28.77 -5.34
CA VAL A 24 12.26 -27.61 -5.02
C VAL A 24 12.02 -26.42 -5.97
N PRO A 25 12.12 -26.55 -7.31
CA PRO A 25 11.85 -25.43 -8.21
C PRO A 25 10.37 -25.00 -8.16
N ALA A 26 9.43 -25.93 -7.96
CA ALA A 26 8.02 -25.59 -7.83
C ALA A 26 7.75 -24.71 -6.60
N LEU A 27 8.35 -25.03 -5.45
CA LEU A 27 8.27 -24.19 -4.25
C LEU A 27 8.92 -22.81 -4.45
N TYR A 28 10.06 -22.77 -5.17
CA TYR A 28 10.71 -21.51 -5.51
C TYR A 28 9.81 -20.60 -6.34
N PHE A 29 9.23 -21.12 -7.44
CA PHE A 29 8.29 -20.36 -8.28
C PHE A 29 7.04 -19.95 -7.51
N PHE A 30 6.50 -20.83 -6.68
CA PHE A 30 5.33 -20.54 -5.86
C PHE A 30 5.62 -19.40 -4.86
N SER A 31 6.80 -19.41 -4.23
CA SER A 31 7.20 -18.35 -3.31
C SER A 31 7.38 -17.00 -4.00
N ALA A 32 8.04 -16.98 -5.17
CA ALA A 32 8.21 -15.76 -5.96
C ALA A 32 6.84 -15.18 -6.40
N PHE A 33 5.98 -16.04 -6.96
CA PHE A 33 4.63 -15.65 -7.37
C PHE A 33 3.79 -15.12 -6.20
N SER A 34 3.89 -15.75 -5.03
CA SER A 34 3.15 -15.31 -3.84
C SER A 34 3.59 -13.91 -3.39
N GLN A 35 4.89 -13.61 -3.44
CA GLN A 35 5.43 -12.29 -3.09
C GLN A 35 4.96 -11.21 -4.08
N ASP A 36 5.06 -11.46 -5.38
CA ASP A 36 4.61 -10.52 -6.41
C ASP A 36 3.10 -10.28 -6.33
N SER A 37 2.31 -11.33 -6.13
CA SER A 37 0.85 -11.23 -5.98
C SER A 37 0.48 -10.37 -4.76
N SER A 38 1.10 -10.60 -3.60
CA SER A 38 0.88 -9.80 -2.39
C SER A 38 1.25 -8.33 -2.61
N SER A 39 2.39 -8.07 -3.27
CA SER A 39 2.85 -6.72 -3.58
C SER A 39 1.87 -5.98 -4.51
N ASN A 40 1.34 -6.69 -5.52
CA ASN A 40 0.36 -6.13 -6.45
C ASN A 40 -0.95 -5.76 -5.75
N VAL A 41 -1.41 -6.58 -4.81
CA VAL A 41 -2.61 -6.29 -4.01
C VAL A 41 -2.39 -5.05 -3.15
N ALA A 42 -1.26 -4.95 -2.44
CA ALA A 42 -0.94 -3.77 -1.62
C ALA A 42 -0.85 -2.49 -2.47
N ALA A 43 -0.18 -2.55 -3.62
CA ALA A 43 -0.09 -1.43 -4.55
C ALA A 43 -1.48 -0.99 -5.06
N ALA A 44 -2.35 -1.94 -5.42
CA ALA A 44 -3.71 -1.63 -5.86
C ALA A 44 -4.55 -0.97 -4.74
N GLN A 45 -4.39 -1.41 -3.50
CA GLN A 45 -5.04 -0.78 -2.35
C GLN A 45 -4.55 0.65 -2.12
N ASN A 46 -3.23 0.90 -2.24
CA ASN A 46 -2.67 2.25 -2.16
C ASN A 46 -3.17 3.16 -3.28
N VAL A 47 -3.30 2.64 -4.50
CA VAL A 47 -3.91 3.36 -5.63
C VAL A 47 -5.37 3.71 -5.36
N ARG A 48 -6.14 2.76 -4.83
CA ARG A 48 -7.54 3.00 -4.45
C ARG A 48 -7.64 4.09 -3.37
N LEU A 49 -6.81 4.00 -2.33
CA LEU A 49 -6.76 4.98 -1.24
C LEU A 49 -6.47 6.38 -1.76
N GLY A 50 -5.41 6.55 -2.55
CA GLY A 50 -5.04 7.86 -3.12
C GLY A 50 -6.15 8.44 -3.98
N ASN A 51 -6.74 7.65 -4.87
CA ASN A 51 -7.87 8.09 -5.70
C ASN A 51 -9.09 8.50 -4.86
N GLU A 52 -9.39 7.77 -3.79
CA GLU A 52 -10.50 8.07 -2.89
C GLU A 52 -10.28 9.37 -2.12
N MET A 53 -9.05 9.63 -1.65
CA MET A 53 -8.68 10.89 -1.00
C MET A 53 -8.80 12.09 -1.95
N ILE A 54 -8.33 11.95 -3.20
CA ILE A 54 -8.46 13.00 -4.23
C ILE A 54 -9.93 13.25 -4.57
N ALA A 55 -10.71 12.19 -4.80
CA ALA A 55 -12.13 12.32 -5.07
C ALA A 55 -12.90 12.97 -3.92
N THR A 56 -12.55 12.65 -2.67
CA THR A 56 -13.13 13.26 -1.46
C THR A 56 -12.78 14.75 -1.36
N SER A 57 -11.54 15.11 -1.72
CA SER A 57 -11.10 16.51 -1.79
C SER A 57 -11.92 17.32 -2.80
N VAL A 58 -12.20 16.75 -3.97
CA VAL A 58 -13.07 17.39 -4.97
C VAL A 58 -14.50 17.53 -4.47
N LYS A 59 -15.04 16.49 -3.83
CA LYS A 59 -16.40 16.52 -3.27
C LYS A 59 -16.57 17.58 -2.20
N VAL A 60 -15.61 17.73 -1.28
CA VAL A 60 -15.74 18.72 -0.19
C VAL A 60 -15.70 20.15 -0.72
N VAL A 61 -14.85 20.45 -1.72
CA VAL A 61 -14.82 21.78 -2.34
C VAL A 61 -16.12 22.05 -3.10
N ALA A 62 -16.66 21.05 -3.79
CA ALA A 62 -17.93 21.18 -4.49
C ALA A 62 -19.12 21.46 -3.56
N GLN A 63 -19.04 21.11 -2.27
CA GLN A 63 -20.06 21.42 -1.27
C GLN A 63 -20.00 22.88 -0.79
N GLY A 64 -18.87 23.55 -0.98
CA GLY A 64 -18.67 24.95 -0.62
C GLY A 64 -17.68 25.16 0.53
N SER A 65 -17.23 26.40 0.65
CA SER A 65 -16.27 26.82 1.69
C SER A 65 -16.83 26.58 3.09
N GLY A 66 -15.99 26.06 3.99
CA GLY A 66 -16.38 25.72 5.36
C GLY A 66 -17.07 24.36 5.51
N SER A 67 -17.37 23.66 4.41
CA SER A 67 -17.81 22.27 4.44
C SER A 67 -16.66 21.33 4.82
N TRP A 68 -17.00 20.20 5.46
CA TRP A 68 -16.06 19.13 5.74
C TRP A 68 -16.67 17.77 5.42
N LEU A 69 -15.79 16.83 5.07
CA LEU A 69 -16.15 15.44 4.82
C LEU A 69 -15.15 14.54 5.55
N THR A 70 -15.64 13.48 6.19
CA THR A 70 -14.78 12.46 6.80
C THR A 70 -14.76 11.25 5.90
N LEU A 71 -13.56 10.88 5.44
CA LEU A 71 -13.31 9.62 4.78
C LEU A 71 -12.85 8.60 5.82
N GLU A 72 -13.62 7.55 5.99
CA GLU A 72 -13.25 6.40 6.79
C GLU A 72 -12.79 5.30 5.83
N THR A 73 -11.50 4.97 5.89
CA THR A 73 -10.88 4.04 4.94
C THR A 73 -9.80 3.22 5.64
N THR A 74 -9.44 2.10 5.03
CA THR A 74 -8.40 1.24 5.56
C THR A 74 -7.07 1.63 4.93
N VAL A 75 -6.12 2.08 5.74
CA VAL A 75 -4.74 2.28 5.32
C VAL A 75 -4.08 0.91 5.22
N PRO A 76 -3.57 0.51 4.04
CA PRO A 76 -2.92 -0.78 3.85
C PRO A 76 -1.67 -0.94 4.69
N ASP A 77 -1.35 -2.19 5.01
CA ASP A 77 -0.08 -2.53 5.66
C ASP A 77 1.10 -2.08 4.80
N GLY A 78 2.16 -1.59 5.44
CA GLY A 78 3.38 -1.13 4.78
C GLY A 78 3.34 0.32 4.28
N VAL A 79 2.24 1.06 4.43
CA VAL A 79 2.23 2.51 4.21
C VAL A 79 3.03 3.21 5.32
N LYS A 80 4.07 3.93 4.92
CA LYS A 80 4.95 4.69 5.83
C LYS A 80 4.45 6.10 6.07
N GLU A 81 4.07 6.78 4.99
CA GLU A 81 3.63 8.16 5.04
C GLU A 81 2.70 8.49 3.87
N ILE A 82 1.77 9.40 4.14
CA ILE A 82 0.96 10.06 3.12
C ILE A 82 1.28 11.54 3.22
N ASN A 83 1.87 12.10 2.18
CA ASN A 83 2.35 13.48 2.13
C ASN A 83 1.68 14.25 1.00
N VAL A 84 1.65 15.56 1.15
CA VAL A 84 1.28 16.51 0.12
C VAL A 84 2.54 17.25 -0.34
N SER A 85 2.72 17.35 -1.64
CA SER A 85 3.84 18.07 -2.26
C SER A 85 3.85 19.55 -1.87
N LYS A 86 5.01 20.19 -2.05
CA LYS A 86 5.22 21.60 -1.67
C LYS A 86 4.30 22.58 -2.40
N ASP A 87 3.93 22.27 -3.63
CA ASP A 87 3.00 23.05 -4.45
C ASP A 87 1.52 22.72 -4.17
N GLY A 88 1.26 21.71 -3.33
CA GLY A 88 -0.07 21.25 -2.96
C GLY A 88 -0.81 20.52 -4.09
N LYS A 89 -0.12 20.15 -5.17
CA LYS A 89 -0.76 19.53 -6.36
C LYS A 89 -0.63 18.02 -6.40
N GLU A 90 0.19 17.44 -5.54
CA GLU A 90 0.45 16.00 -5.54
C GLU A 90 0.21 15.44 -4.14
N LEU A 91 -0.50 14.32 -4.09
CA LEU A 91 -0.57 13.44 -2.94
C LEU A 91 0.43 12.30 -3.18
N VAL A 92 1.35 12.08 -2.25
CA VAL A 92 2.39 11.06 -2.34
C VAL A 92 2.19 10.06 -1.22
N ILE A 93 1.99 8.79 -1.57
CA ILE A 93 1.90 7.68 -0.62
C ILE A 93 3.18 6.87 -0.73
N THR A 94 4.00 6.87 0.32
CA THR A 94 5.23 6.08 0.40
C THR A 94 4.95 4.79 1.17
N PHE A 95 5.34 3.65 0.60
CA PHE A 95 5.09 2.33 1.17
C PHE A 95 6.22 1.33 0.89
N ASP A 96 6.28 0.27 1.69
CA ASP A 96 7.24 -0.82 1.52
C ASP A 96 6.80 -1.79 0.40
N SER A 97 7.76 -2.14 -0.47
CA SER A 97 7.62 -3.19 -1.47
C SER A 97 8.72 -4.25 -1.29
N PRO A 98 8.59 -5.45 -1.90
CA PRO A 98 9.65 -6.47 -1.87
C PRO A 98 11.01 -5.99 -2.41
N TYR A 99 11.01 -4.90 -3.19
CA TYR A 99 12.20 -4.32 -3.81
C TYR A 99 12.73 -3.08 -3.05
N GLY A 100 12.12 -2.70 -1.94
CA GLY A 100 12.45 -1.50 -1.16
C GLY A 100 11.29 -0.50 -1.07
N GLU A 101 11.59 0.71 -0.62
CA GLU A 101 10.59 1.79 -0.54
C GLU A 101 10.17 2.23 -1.95
N THR A 102 8.86 2.40 -2.11
CA THR A 102 8.26 2.89 -3.35
C THR A 102 7.19 3.93 -3.03
N SER A 103 6.87 4.77 -4.01
CA SER A 103 5.90 5.86 -3.85
C SER A 103 4.88 5.86 -4.97
N ALA A 104 3.61 6.03 -4.61
CA ALA A 104 2.54 6.33 -5.55
C ALA A 104 2.21 7.83 -5.50
N VAL A 105 2.15 8.47 -6.67
CA VAL A 105 1.91 9.91 -6.82
C VAL A 105 0.56 10.13 -7.49
N PHE A 106 -0.29 10.95 -6.88
CA PHE A 106 -1.63 11.29 -7.38
C PHE A 106 -1.73 12.80 -7.56
N PHE A 107 -2.08 13.22 -8.78
CA PHE A 107 -2.23 14.63 -9.11
C PHE A 107 -3.62 15.15 -8.76
N SER A 108 -3.68 16.38 -8.26
CA SER A 108 -4.90 17.11 -7.97
C SER A 108 -4.91 18.44 -8.70
N ASP A 109 -6.05 18.80 -9.29
CA ASP A 109 -6.27 20.16 -9.78
C ASP A 109 -6.47 21.16 -8.63
N LEU A 110 -6.86 20.64 -7.45
CA LEU A 110 -7.04 21.42 -6.24
C LEU A 110 -5.73 21.58 -5.48
N THR A 111 -5.60 22.66 -4.73
CA THR A 111 -4.46 22.83 -3.83
C THR A 111 -4.78 22.14 -2.50
N LEU A 112 -4.03 21.07 -2.25
CA LEU A 112 -4.07 20.28 -1.03
C LEU A 112 -3.14 20.88 0.01
N ASN A 113 -3.57 20.88 1.26
CA ASN A 113 -2.80 21.29 2.43
C ASN A 113 -2.85 20.17 3.45
N ALA A 114 -1.69 19.71 3.93
CA ALA A 114 -1.64 18.72 5.00
C ALA A 114 -1.55 19.41 6.37
N SER A 115 -2.15 18.81 7.40
CA SER A 115 -2.20 19.40 8.74
C SER A 115 -0.89 19.33 9.52
N LEU A 116 0.01 18.40 9.20
CA LEU A 116 1.30 18.28 9.87
C LEU A 116 2.39 18.87 8.95
N SER A 117 2.97 20.00 9.35
CA SER A 117 4.11 20.57 8.63
C SER A 117 5.37 19.76 8.92
N HIS A 118 6.04 19.23 7.89
CA HIS A 118 7.33 18.57 8.08
C HIS A 118 8.31 18.89 6.95
N GLY A 119 9.24 19.81 7.21
CA GLY A 119 10.29 20.16 6.24
C GLY A 119 9.74 20.75 4.94
N LEU A 120 10.20 20.23 3.79
CA LEU A 120 9.90 20.75 2.45
C LEU A 120 8.47 20.44 1.93
N GLY A 121 7.60 19.83 2.74
CA GLY A 121 6.21 19.47 2.41
C GLY A 121 5.36 19.25 3.67
N GLY A 122 4.11 18.81 3.51
CA GLY A 122 3.21 18.53 4.63
C GLY A 122 2.81 17.06 4.68
N SER A 123 2.82 16.44 5.87
CA SER A 123 2.36 15.06 6.07
C SER A 123 0.91 15.02 6.54
N VAL A 124 0.11 14.13 5.95
CA VAL A 124 -1.28 13.87 6.33
C VAL A 124 -1.36 12.71 7.31
N PHE A 125 -0.51 11.70 7.12
CA PHE A 125 -0.47 10.47 7.89
C PHE A 125 0.98 10.03 8.11
N ARG A 126 1.27 9.46 9.28
CA ARG A 126 2.55 8.79 9.58
C ARG A 126 2.29 7.47 10.27
N SER A 127 3.04 6.43 9.88
CA SER A 127 2.91 5.04 10.34
C SER A 127 3.07 4.81 11.86
N GLY A 128 3.24 5.86 12.68
CA GLY A 128 3.00 5.80 14.12
C GLY A 128 1.52 5.61 14.48
N ALA A 129 0.60 5.90 13.54
CA ALA A 129 -0.78 5.46 13.56
C ALA A 129 -0.87 4.10 12.84
N HIS A 130 -1.32 3.08 13.56
CA HIS A 130 -1.30 1.69 13.09
C HIS A 130 -2.04 1.50 11.76
N ALA A 131 -1.54 0.61 10.90
CA ALA A 131 -2.28 0.15 9.73
C ALA A 131 -3.67 -0.38 10.14
N GLY A 132 -4.66 -0.18 9.28
CA GLY A 132 -6.06 -0.47 9.62
C GLY A 132 -6.99 0.71 9.35
N LEU A 133 -8.08 0.76 10.11
CA LEU A 133 -9.15 1.74 9.90
C LEU A 133 -8.71 3.13 10.39
N THR A 134 -8.61 4.08 9.47
CA THR A 134 -8.21 5.46 9.74
C THR A 134 -9.27 6.42 9.22
N LYS A 135 -9.48 7.52 9.95
CA LYS A 135 -10.40 8.58 9.56
C LYS A 135 -9.60 9.79 9.10
N PHE A 136 -9.85 10.22 7.88
CA PHE A 136 -9.29 11.44 7.32
C PHE A 136 -10.39 12.50 7.22
N ARG A 137 -10.16 13.66 7.82
CA ARG A 137 -11.07 14.80 7.67
C ARG A 137 -10.52 15.73 6.59
N PHE A 138 -11.39 16.03 5.63
CA PHE A 138 -11.16 16.98 4.56
C PHE A 138 -12.00 18.22 4.84
N THR A 139 -11.40 19.40 4.81
CA THR A 139 -12.09 20.67 5.04
C THR A 139 -11.84 21.62 3.88
N ALA A 140 -12.92 22.10 3.25
CA ALA A 140 -12.83 23.10 2.19
C ALA A 140 -12.58 24.50 2.78
N GLN A 141 -11.58 25.19 2.24
CA GLN A 141 -11.22 26.56 2.61
C GLN A 141 -11.71 27.57 1.57
N GLU A 142 -11.85 28.83 1.97
CA GLU A 142 -12.41 29.91 1.15
C GLU A 142 -11.69 30.15 -0.19
N SER A 143 -10.43 29.72 -0.31
CA SER A 143 -9.58 29.86 -1.50
C SER A 143 -9.64 28.67 -2.47
N GLY A 144 -10.59 27.74 -2.30
CA GLY A 144 -10.66 26.50 -3.10
C GLY A 144 -9.60 25.47 -2.74
N GLN A 145 -8.94 25.66 -1.58
CA GLN A 145 -7.95 24.74 -1.02
C GLN A 145 -8.62 23.70 -0.12
N VAL A 146 -7.97 22.56 0.05
CA VAL A 146 -8.45 21.48 0.91
C VAL A 146 -7.43 21.20 2.00
N ALA A 147 -7.83 21.35 3.26
CA ALA A 147 -7.04 20.87 4.39
C ALA A 147 -7.37 19.41 4.68
N ILE A 148 -6.35 18.56 4.77
CA ILE A 148 -6.45 17.15 5.10
C ILE A 148 -5.77 16.90 6.44
N GLU A 149 -6.50 16.29 7.37
CA GLU A 149 -5.99 15.91 8.68
C GLU A 149 -6.42 14.50 9.07
N GLU A 150 -5.52 13.76 9.70
CA GLU A 150 -5.86 12.51 10.37
C GLU A 150 -6.68 12.78 11.64
N ARG A 151 -7.73 11.99 11.86
CA ARG A 151 -8.54 11.97 13.08
C ARG A 151 -8.44 10.61 13.75
N PRO A 152 -8.30 10.58 15.09
CA PRO A 152 -8.35 9.33 15.86
C PRO A 152 -9.73 8.67 15.81
#